data_AF-A0A382CDN6-F1
#
_entry.id   AF-A0A382CDN6-F1
#
_cell.length_a   1.000
_cell.length_b   1.000
_cell.length_c   1.000
_cell.angle_alpha   90.00
_cell.angle_beta   90.00
_cell.angle_gamma   90.00
#
_symmetry.space_group_name_H-M   'P 1'
#
loop_
_entity.id
_entity.type
_entity.pdbx_description
1 polymer ?
#
loop_
_entity_poly.entity_id
_entity_poly.type
_entity_poly.pdbx_seq_one_letter_code
_entity_poly.pdbx_strand_id
1 'polypeptide(L)'
;MNIVDGWNLIGLSVNNDNTFYIDLFENSIENSLYYFNEDGVYTSVNNLQPGEGYWLRFELPYIANISGEAINSLTINLTEGWNLISGITNSITLDSIDDPQDLI
;
A
#
# COMPACT_ATOMS: atom_id res chain seq x y z
N MET A 1 -1.37 6.14 -10.55
CA MET A 1 -2.22 4.99 -10.16
C MET A 1 -3.63 5.24 -10.67
N ASN A 2 -4.24 4.28 -11.35
CA ASN A 2 -5.62 4.43 -11.83
C ASN A 2 -6.59 4.05 -10.71
N ILE A 3 -7.37 5.01 -10.21
CA ILE A 3 -8.36 4.84 -9.15
C ILE A 3 -9.74 4.73 -9.79
N VAL A 4 -10.54 3.76 -9.34
CA VAL A 4 -11.94 3.60 -9.71
C VAL A 4 -12.87 4.07 -8.60
N ASP A 5 -14.15 4.32 -8.91
CA ASP A 5 -15.18 4.52 -7.88
C ASP A 5 -15.29 3.27 -7.00
N GLY A 6 -15.44 3.47 -5.69
CA GLY A 6 -15.50 2.41 -4.69
C GLY A 6 -14.11 1.96 -4.20
N TRP A 7 -13.97 0.66 -3.97
CA TRP A 7 -12.81 0.09 -3.27
C TRP A 7 -11.63 -0.16 -4.21
N ASN A 8 -10.45 0.32 -3.81
CA ASN A 8 -9.20 0.15 -4.54
C ASN A 8 -8.12 -0.43 -3.62
N LEU A 9 -7.31 -1.33 -4.16
CA LEU A 9 -6.05 -1.73 -3.53
C LEU A 9 -4.99 -0.70 -3.84
N ILE A 10 -4.44 -0.11 -2.78
CA ILE A 10 -3.43 0.93 -2.87
C ILE A 10 -2.23 0.60 -1.98
N GLY A 11 -1.16 1.34 -2.18
CA GLY A 11 0.01 1.31 -1.33
C GLY A 11 0.90 2.51 -1.58
N LEU A 12 1.86 2.73 -0.69
CA LEU A 12 2.77 3.87 -0.75
C LEU A 12 4.14 3.40 -1.26
N SER A 13 4.38 3.59 -2.55
CA SER A 13 5.61 3.16 -3.22
C SER A 13 6.70 4.23 -3.29
N VAL A 14 6.60 5.31 -2.52
CA VAL A 14 7.60 6.39 -2.39
C VAL A 14 7.70 6.82 -0.94
N ASN A 15 8.87 7.27 -0.51
CA ASN A 15 9.03 7.89 0.80
C ASN A 15 8.50 9.33 0.75
N ASN A 16 7.56 9.65 1.62
CA ASN A 16 6.96 10.97 1.75
C ASN A 16 6.88 11.36 3.23
N ASP A 17 7.20 12.61 3.56
CA ASP A 17 7.11 13.13 4.93
C ASP A 17 5.67 13.17 5.45
N ASN A 18 4.69 13.27 4.54
CA ASN A 18 3.27 13.15 4.81
C ASN A 18 2.74 11.79 4.34
N THR A 19 2.23 11.01 5.27
CA THR A 19 1.64 9.69 5.01
C THR A 19 0.14 9.65 5.28
N PHE A 20 -0.50 10.76 5.64
CA PHE A 20 -1.92 10.81 5.94
C PHE A 20 -2.73 10.65 4.65
N TYR A 21 -3.63 9.65 4.60
CA TYR A 21 -4.23 9.24 3.32
C TYR A 21 -5.11 10.32 2.68
N ILE A 22 -5.80 11.14 3.48
CA ILE A 22 -6.67 12.19 2.93
C ILE A 22 -5.83 13.25 2.20
N ASP A 23 -4.62 13.54 2.69
CA ASP A 23 -3.73 14.51 2.07
C ASP A 23 -3.06 13.97 0.80
N LEU A 24 -2.91 12.64 0.71
CA LEU A 24 -2.28 11.96 -0.42
C LEU A 24 -3.28 11.61 -1.52
N PHE A 25 -4.52 11.26 -1.16
CA PHE A 25 -5.49 10.68 -2.06
C PHE A 25 -6.78 11.53 -2.09
N GLU A 26 -6.89 12.34 -3.14
CA GLU A 26 -8.11 13.08 -3.48
C GLU A 26 -9.32 12.15 -3.63
N ASN A 27 -10.51 12.66 -3.28
CA ASN A 27 -11.78 11.92 -3.37
C ASN A 27 -11.83 10.63 -2.52
N SER A 28 -10.87 10.42 -1.62
CA SER A 28 -10.93 9.32 -0.66
C SER A 28 -12.03 9.57 0.38
N ILE A 29 -12.70 8.50 0.79
CA ILE A 29 -13.76 8.56 1.79
C ILE A 29 -13.13 8.50 3.18
N GLU A 30 -13.53 9.41 4.07
CA GLU A 30 -13.06 9.40 5.46
C GLU A 30 -13.37 8.06 6.15
N ASN A 31 -12.46 7.62 7.02
CA ASN A 31 -12.55 6.36 7.78
C ASN A 31 -12.68 5.11 6.90
N SER A 32 -12.10 5.14 5.69
CA SER A 32 -12.13 4.03 4.75
C SER A 32 -10.78 3.39 4.43
N LEU A 33 -9.70 3.78 5.12
CA LEU A 33 -8.38 3.15 4.96
C LEU A 33 -8.24 1.94 5.88
N TYR A 34 -8.07 0.75 5.31
CA TYR A 34 -7.90 -0.51 6.05
C TYR A 34 -6.66 -1.27 5.60
N TYR A 35 -5.85 -1.71 6.56
CA TYR A 35 -4.76 -2.67 6.32
C TYR A 35 -5.14 -4.05 6.85
N PHE A 36 -4.55 -5.10 6.28
CA PHE A 36 -4.70 -6.47 6.78
C PHE A 36 -3.57 -6.76 7.76
N ASN A 37 -3.91 -6.94 9.03
CA ASN A 37 -2.91 -7.08 10.10
C ASN A 37 -2.44 -8.54 10.29
N GLU A 38 -1.43 -8.72 11.13
CA GLU A 38 -0.83 -10.01 11.47
C GLU A 38 -1.79 -11.00 12.17
N ASP A 39 -2.87 -10.50 12.77
CA ASP A 39 -3.94 -11.32 13.37
C ASP A 39 -4.96 -11.81 12.34
N GLY A 40 -4.77 -11.47 11.06
CA GLY A 40 -5.66 -11.88 9.97
C GLY A 40 -6.96 -11.07 9.88
N VAL A 41 -6.98 -9.82 10.37
CA VAL A 41 -8.17 -8.96 10.35
C VAL A 41 -7.89 -7.60 9.71
N TYR A 42 -8.93 -7.00 9.12
CA TYR A 42 -8.87 -5.64 8.61
C TYR A 42 -8.97 -4.62 9.74
N THR A 43 -7.96 -3.76 9.84
CA THR A 43 -7.87 -2.71 10.86
C THR A 43 -7.83 -1.33 10.20
N SER A 44 -8.67 -0.42 10.71
CA SER A 44 -8.70 0.96 10.23
C SER A 44 -7.45 1.72 10.68
N VAL A 45 -6.85 2.46 9.75
CA VAL A 45 -5.67 3.31 10.03
C VAL A 45 -5.82 4.66 9.34
N ASN A 46 -4.89 5.58 9.62
CA ASN A 46 -4.90 6.92 9.06
C ASN A 46 -3.64 7.25 8.25
N ASN A 47 -2.59 6.48 8.41
CA ASN A 47 -1.31 6.71 7.75
C ASN A 47 -0.94 5.49 6.93
N LEU A 48 -0.40 5.73 5.75
CA LEU A 48 0.22 4.68 4.95
C LEU A 48 1.67 4.46 5.40
N GLN A 49 2.12 3.22 5.27
CA GLN A 49 3.50 2.81 5.45
C GLN A 49 3.97 2.10 4.18
N PRO A 50 5.20 2.39 3.71
CA PRO A 50 5.77 1.63 2.62
C PRO A 50 5.86 0.14 2.95
N GLY A 51 5.53 -0.71 1.98
CA GLY A 51 5.47 -2.17 2.14
C GLY A 51 4.11 -2.72 2.49
N GLU A 52 3.26 -1.93 3.12
CA GLU A 52 1.90 -2.33 3.46
C GLU A 52 0.95 -2.02 2.30
N GLY A 53 0.05 -2.95 2.00
CA GLY A 53 -1.07 -2.74 1.09
C GLY A 53 -2.34 -2.42 1.87
N TYR A 54 -3.21 -1.62 1.27
CA TYR A 54 -4.44 -1.14 1.90
C TYR A 54 -5.63 -1.24 0.96
N TRP A 55 -6.80 -1.43 1.54
CA TRP A 55 -8.05 -1.01 0.91
C TRP A 55 -8.31 0.45 1.23
N LEU A 56 -8.61 1.25 0.21
CA LEU A 56 -9.12 2.60 0.36
C LEU A 56 -10.33 2.80 -0.55
N ARG A 57 -11.37 3.47 -0.04
CA ARG A 57 -12.58 3.75 -0.81
C ARG A 57 -12.57 5.16 -1.35
N PHE A 58 -13.03 5.31 -2.59
CA PHE A 58 -13.09 6.59 -3.30
C PHE A 58 -14.51 6.88 -3.79
N GLU A 59 -14.86 8.16 -3.89
CA GLU A 59 -16.15 8.61 -4.42
C GLU A 59 -16.13 8.80 -5.95
N LEU A 60 -14.96 9.07 -6.53
CA LEU A 60 -14.79 9.38 -7.94
C LEU A 60 -13.52 8.75 -8.51
N PRO A 61 -13.57 8.22 -9.74
CA PRO A 61 -12.39 7.71 -10.41
C PRO A 61 -11.45 8.84 -10.85
N TYR A 62 -10.14 8.63 -10.71
CA TYR A 62 -9.13 9.59 -11.19
C TYR A 62 -7.75 8.92 -11.34
N ILE A 63 -6.79 9.65 -11.89
CA ILE A 63 -5.39 9.20 -11.95
C ILE A 63 -4.63 9.84 -10.80
N ALA A 64 -4.34 9.06 -9.75
CA ALA A 64 -3.57 9.51 -8.60
C ALA A 64 -2.07 9.59 -8.93
N ASN A 65 -1.44 10.70 -8.58
CA ASN A 65 0.00 10.94 -8.75
C ASN A 65 0.61 11.28 -7.38
N ILE A 66 1.30 10.32 -6.78
CA ILE A 66 2.03 10.52 -5.53
C ILE A 66 3.50 10.74 -5.87
N SER A 67 4.08 11.82 -5.35
CA SER A 67 5.50 12.13 -5.45
C SER A 67 6.19 11.93 -4.11
N GLY A 68 7.48 11.63 -4.17
CA GLY A 68 8.31 11.38 -3.01
C GLY A 68 9.68 10.86 -3.43
N GLU A 69 10.51 10.51 -2.46
CA GLU A 69 11.80 9.87 -2.73
C GLU A 69 11.60 8.40 -3.11
N ALA A 70 12.43 7.93 -4.05
CA ALA A 70 12.34 6.55 -4.53
C ALA A 70 12.76 5.56 -3.44
N ILE A 71 11.94 4.54 -3.25
CA ILE A 71 12.26 3.36 -2.44
C ILE A 71 12.91 2.35 -3.37
N ASN A 72 14.18 2.01 -3.09
CA ASN A 72 14.96 1.11 -3.94
C ASN A 72 15.00 -0.32 -3.41
N SER A 73 14.76 -0.51 -2.12
CA SER A 73 14.69 -1.81 -1.46
C SER A 73 13.81 -1.73 -0.22
N LEU A 74 13.22 -2.85 0.14
CA LEU A 74 12.41 -2.99 1.34
C LEU A 74 12.53 -4.42 1.89
N THR A 75 12.47 -4.56 3.21
CA THR A 75 12.38 -5.86 3.89
C THR A 75 11.03 -5.90 4.59
N ILE A 76 10.23 -6.93 4.30
CA ILE A 76 8.88 -7.09 4.84
C ILE A 76 8.82 -8.42 5.59
N ASN A 77 8.21 -8.41 6.77
CA ASN A 77 7.93 -9.64 7.51
C ASN A 77 6.63 -10.25 6.98
N LEU A 78 6.67 -11.54 6.64
CA LEU A 78 5.49 -12.27 6.21
C LEU A 78 4.92 -13.09 7.36
N THR A 79 3.60 -13.19 7.39
CA THR A 79 2.85 -14.11 8.25
C THR A 79 2.37 -15.30 7.43
N GLU A 80 2.20 -16.48 8.05
CA GLU A 80 1.60 -17.61 7.37
C GLU A 80 0.16 -17.28 6.94
N GLY A 81 -0.19 -17.57 5.68
CA GLY A 81 -1.49 -17.26 5.11
C GLY A 81 -1.45 -16.02 4.22
N TRP A 82 -2.43 -15.12 4.39
CA TRP A 82 -2.55 -13.93 3.54
C TRP A 82 -1.73 -12.78 4.07
N ASN A 83 -0.99 -12.11 3.18
CA ASN A 83 -0.34 -10.84 3.45
C ASN A 83 -0.82 -9.82 2.41
N LEU A 84 -1.11 -8.59 2.83
CA LEU A 84 -1.46 -7.50 1.92
C LEU A 84 -0.27 -6.54 1.81
N ILE A 85 0.50 -6.69 0.74
CA ILE A 85 1.78 -5.99 0.55
C ILE A 85 1.72 -4.97 -0.59
N SER A 86 2.49 -3.91 -0.47
CA SER A 86 2.76 -2.93 -1.52
C SER A 86 4.22 -2.96 -1.93
N GLY A 87 4.48 -2.74 -3.22
CA GLY A 87 5.84 -2.73 -3.77
C GLY A 87 6.58 -1.41 -3.60
N ILE A 88 7.85 -1.45 -4.00
CA ILE A 88 8.75 -0.30 -4.10
C ILE A 88 8.43 0.57 -5.34
N THR A 89 9.18 1.65 -5.56
CA THR A 89 8.87 2.66 -6.60
C THR A 89 8.85 2.10 -8.02
N ASN A 90 9.78 1.19 -8.32
CA ASN A 90 9.96 0.62 -9.65
C ASN A 90 9.57 -0.86 -9.63
N SER A 91 9.03 -1.34 -10.76
CA SER A 91 8.79 -2.76 -10.96
C SER A 91 10.09 -3.54 -10.91
N ILE A 92 10.06 -4.68 -10.24
CA ILE A 92 11.19 -5.62 -10.12
C ILE A 92 10.83 -6.99 -10.68
N THR A 93 11.82 -7.83 -10.91
CA THR A 93 11.63 -9.24 -11.29
C THR A 93 11.63 -10.14 -10.05
N LEU A 94 11.01 -11.33 -10.15
CA LEU A 94 10.99 -12.30 -9.04
C LEU A 94 12.40 -12.67 -8.55
N ASP A 95 13.37 -12.77 -9.46
CA ASP A 95 14.78 -13.08 -9.13
C ASP A 95 15.47 -12.04 -8.22
N SER A 96 14.85 -10.88 -8.02
CA SER A 96 15.38 -9.83 -7.13
C SER A 96 14.76 -9.83 -5.73
N ILE A 97 13.83 -10.76 -5.47
CA ILE A 97 13.21 -10.97 -4.17
C ILE A 97 14.07 -11.99 -3.42
N ASP A 98 14.60 -11.58 -2.26
CA ASP A 98 15.29 -12.48 -1.34
C ASP A 98 14.24 -13.10 -0.38
N ASP A 99 13.96 -14.39 -0.56
CA ASP A 99 13.01 -15.15 0.26
C ASP A 99 13.68 -16.40 0.85
N PRO A 100 14.40 -16.25 1.97
CA PRO A 100 15.09 -17.37 2.62
C PRO A 100 14.13 -18.40 3.25
N GLN A 101 12.83 -18.12 3.32
CA GLN A 101 11.83 -19.00 3.93
C GLN A 101 10.92 -19.71 2.91
N ASP A 102 11.08 -19.45 1.61
CA ASP A 102 10.24 -20.01 0.52
C ASP A 102 8.73 -19.82 0.78
N LEU A 103 8.32 -18.60 1.13
CA LEU A 103 6.92 -18.22 1.35
C LEU A 103 6.25 -17.60 0.10
N ILE A 104 7.02 -17.22 -0.92
CA ILE A 104 6.56 -16.58 -2.18
C ILE A 104 6.82 -17.46 -3.40
#